data_AF-A0A954VTC9-F1
#
_entry.id   AF-A0A954VTC9-F1
#
_cell.length_a   1.000
_cell.length_b   1.000
_cell.length_c   1.000
_cell.angle_alpha   90.00
_cell.angle_beta   90.00
_cell.angle_gamma   90.00
#
_symmetry.space_group_name_H-M   'P 1'
#
loop_
_entity.id
_entity.type
_entity.pdbx_description
1 polymer ?
#
loop_
_entity_poly.entity_id
_entity_poly.type
_entity_poly.pdbx_seq_one_letter_code
_entity_poly.pdbx_strand_id
1 'polypeptide(L)'
;MSTIEQPNSKGIIQIESATVRFAGDSGDGMQLAGTQLTNTSALAGNDVATFPDFPAEIRAPRGTLAGVSGFQIHFASSDIFTPGDELDALVVMNPAALKTNLADLQPGGILVANEDAFDKKSLEQAGYETNPLEDGSLDSYQLFKVAMTTITRNSVEGLGLSVKEADRCRNFFAMGLVYWLYGRSLEPTERFIQAKFGNKADVAEANMKALRAGRNYGETTDAFVSSYRVDRAKLEPGRYKNMTGNQALALGMVAASKTSNTPLFLGSYPITPASDILHDLSKYKNFGVRTFQAEDEI
;
A
#
# COMPACT_ATOMS: atom_id res chain seq x y z
N MET A 1 2.98 -9.12 -46.32
CA MET A 1 2.12 -8.62 -45.23
C MET A 1 3.04 -8.19 -44.12
N SER A 2 3.12 -6.88 -43.90
CA SER A 2 4.01 -6.24 -42.93
C SER A 2 3.69 -6.73 -41.53
N THR A 3 4.70 -7.28 -40.85
CA THR A 3 4.70 -7.48 -39.40
C THR A 3 4.55 -6.09 -38.77
N ILE A 4 3.47 -5.90 -38.02
CA ILE A 4 3.27 -4.71 -37.21
C ILE A 4 4.18 -4.90 -36.00
N GLU A 5 5.32 -4.23 -35.98
CA GLU A 5 6.11 -4.04 -34.76
C GLU A 5 5.20 -3.40 -33.71
N GLN A 6 5.08 -4.04 -32.55
CA GLN A 6 4.45 -3.42 -31.40
C GLN A 6 5.31 -2.21 -30.98
N PRO A 7 4.75 -1.00 -30.88
CA PRO A 7 5.56 0.17 -30.56
C PRO A 7 5.91 0.17 -29.07
N ASN A 8 7.18 0.45 -28.76
CA ASN A 8 7.67 0.95 -27.47
C ASN A 8 7.62 -0.03 -26.27
N SER A 9 8.32 -1.17 -26.32
CA SER A 9 8.56 -1.93 -25.08
C SER A 9 9.66 -1.25 -24.26
N LYS A 10 9.28 -0.50 -23.23
CA LYS A 10 10.21 -0.04 -22.19
C LYS A 10 11.01 -1.22 -21.64
N GLY A 11 12.26 -0.96 -21.27
CA GLY A 11 13.15 -2.00 -20.73
C GLY A 11 12.57 -2.66 -19.48
N ILE A 12 12.71 -3.97 -19.36
CA ILE A 12 12.39 -4.72 -18.13
C ILE A 12 13.70 -5.07 -17.46
N ILE A 13 13.91 -4.56 -16.25
CA ILE A 13 15.08 -4.82 -15.42
C ILE A 13 14.71 -5.92 -14.42
N GLN A 14 15.49 -7.01 -14.40
CA GLN A 14 15.36 -8.04 -13.36
C GLN A 14 16.09 -7.60 -12.10
N ILE A 15 15.41 -7.71 -10.96
CA ILE A 15 15.95 -7.41 -9.63
C ILE A 15 15.56 -8.54 -8.67
N GLU A 16 16.37 -8.75 -7.62
CA GLU A 16 16.15 -9.85 -6.66
C GLU A 16 15.02 -9.56 -5.69
N SER A 17 14.85 -8.30 -5.29
CA SER A 17 13.80 -7.81 -4.41
C SER A 17 13.50 -6.34 -4.68
N ALA A 18 12.41 -5.85 -4.09
CA ALA A 18 12.14 -4.42 -4.00
C ALA A 18 11.34 -4.08 -2.74
N THR A 19 11.63 -2.91 -2.17
CA THR A 19 10.97 -2.30 -1.03
C THR A 19 10.22 -1.05 -1.48
N VAL A 20 8.90 -1.08 -1.36
CA VAL A 20 7.99 -0.03 -1.83
C VAL A 20 7.17 0.51 -0.68
N ARG A 21 7.12 1.83 -0.53
CA ARG A 21 6.25 2.49 0.45
C ARG A 21 5.23 3.41 -0.22
N PHE A 22 3.97 3.25 0.14
CA PHE A 22 2.92 4.24 -0.13
C PHE A 22 2.76 5.13 1.10
N ALA A 23 2.83 6.45 0.93
CA ALA A 23 2.71 7.43 2.00
C ALA A 23 1.73 8.55 1.64
N GLY A 24 0.89 8.93 2.61
CA GLY A 24 -0.15 9.93 2.44
C GLY A 24 -0.85 10.24 3.76
N ASP A 25 -1.90 11.05 3.74
CA ASP A 25 -2.67 11.32 4.95
C ASP A 25 -3.46 10.08 5.40
N SER A 26 -3.71 9.99 6.70
CA SER A 26 -4.70 9.07 7.24
C SER A 26 -6.05 9.21 6.53
N GLY A 27 -6.55 8.09 6.02
CA GLY A 27 -7.78 8.04 5.23
C GLY A 27 -7.58 8.08 3.70
N ASP A 28 -6.37 8.34 3.20
CA ASP A 28 -6.08 8.26 1.76
C ASP A 28 -5.93 6.81 1.27
N GLY A 29 -5.91 5.84 2.20
CA GLY A 29 -5.96 4.41 1.89
C GLY A 29 -4.60 3.79 1.61
N MET A 30 -3.53 4.28 2.23
CA MET A 30 -2.17 3.71 2.11
C MET A 30 -2.14 2.25 2.59
N GLN A 31 -2.84 1.96 3.68
CA GLN A 31 -3.03 0.60 4.20
C GLN A 31 -3.70 -0.34 3.18
N LEU A 32 -4.70 0.19 2.46
CA LEU A 32 -5.39 -0.57 1.42
C LEU A 32 -4.43 -0.82 0.25
N ALA A 33 -3.74 0.22 -0.22
CA ALA A 33 -2.80 0.11 -1.33
C ALA A 33 -1.70 -0.92 -1.04
N GLY A 34 -1.14 -0.84 0.16
CA GLY A 34 -0.12 -1.75 0.62
C GLY A 34 -0.62 -3.19 0.76
N THR A 35 -1.80 -3.40 1.34
CA THR A 35 -2.40 -4.74 1.45
C THR A 35 -2.63 -5.37 0.07
N GLN A 36 -3.12 -4.60 -0.91
CA GLN A 36 -3.37 -5.13 -2.25
C GLN A 36 -2.07 -5.47 -2.98
N LEU A 37 -1.04 -4.62 -2.88
CA LEU A 37 0.27 -4.94 -3.45
C LEU A 37 0.88 -6.19 -2.79
N THR A 38 0.72 -6.35 -1.47
CA THR A 38 1.17 -7.55 -0.74
C THR A 38 0.52 -8.81 -1.29
N ASN A 39 -0.81 -8.81 -1.40
CA ASN A 39 -1.57 -9.95 -1.91
C ASN A 39 -1.19 -10.28 -3.36
N THR A 40 -0.99 -9.25 -4.18
CA THR A 40 -0.65 -9.44 -5.59
C THR A 40 0.78 -9.96 -5.76
N SER A 41 1.75 -9.48 -4.96
CA SER A 41 3.12 -10.00 -4.94
C SER A 41 3.18 -11.44 -4.43
N ALA A 42 2.44 -11.77 -3.37
CA ALA A 42 2.33 -13.15 -2.88
C ALA A 42 1.74 -14.10 -3.94
N LEU A 43 0.66 -13.68 -4.63
CA LEU A 43 0.07 -14.44 -5.74
C LEU A 43 0.98 -14.55 -6.97
N ALA A 44 1.89 -13.60 -7.16
CA ALA A 44 2.93 -13.68 -8.18
C ALA A 44 4.02 -14.71 -7.82
N GLY A 45 4.04 -15.22 -6.59
CA GLY A 45 4.98 -16.20 -6.08
C GLY A 45 6.20 -15.58 -5.40
N ASN A 46 6.12 -14.33 -4.93
CA ASN A 46 7.18 -13.71 -4.15
C ASN A 46 7.00 -14.00 -2.66
N ASP A 47 8.13 -14.10 -1.95
CA ASP A 47 8.09 -13.93 -0.50
C ASP A 47 7.85 -12.46 -0.17
N VAL A 48 7.12 -12.18 0.91
CA VAL A 48 6.64 -10.83 1.25
C VAL A 48 6.77 -10.55 2.74
N ALA A 49 7.28 -9.37 3.07
CA ALA A 49 7.29 -8.82 4.41
C ALA A 49 6.72 -7.39 4.37
N THR A 50 5.92 -7.02 5.38
CA THR A 50 5.20 -5.73 5.38
C THR A 50 5.37 -4.98 6.68
N PHE A 51 5.28 -3.66 6.59
CA PHE A 51 5.29 -2.76 7.74
C PHE A 51 4.23 -1.67 7.54
N PRO A 52 3.04 -1.84 8.16
CA PRO A 52 2.02 -0.79 8.19
C PRO A 52 2.42 0.29 9.20
N ASP A 53 2.47 1.54 8.76
CA ASP A 53 2.79 2.70 9.59
C ASP A 53 1.56 3.61 9.78
N PHE A 54 1.14 3.76 11.03
CA PHE A 54 -0.04 4.52 11.42
C PHE A 54 0.41 5.71 12.27
N PRO A 55 -0.12 6.91 12.02
CA PRO A 55 0.15 8.04 12.91
C PRO A 55 -0.48 7.79 14.28
N ALA A 56 0.16 8.32 15.31
CA ALA A 56 -0.34 8.26 16.68
C ALA A 56 -1.67 9.03 16.83
N GLU A 57 -1.88 10.10 16.05
CA GLU A 57 -3.08 10.90 16.09
C GLU A 57 -4.19 10.31 15.20
N ILE A 58 -5.30 9.89 15.84
CA ILE A 58 -6.47 9.35 15.13
C ILE A 58 -7.09 10.37 14.15
N ARG A 59 -6.97 11.68 14.45
CA ARG A 59 -7.52 12.77 13.64
C ARG A 59 -6.57 13.97 13.56
N ALA A 60 -5.34 13.72 13.14
CA ALA A 60 -4.46 14.81 12.75
C ALA A 60 -5.08 15.65 11.61
N PRO A 61 -4.85 16.97 11.57
CA PRO A 61 -5.22 17.79 10.43
C PRO A 61 -4.54 17.26 9.15
N ARG A 62 -5.31 17.17 8.07
CA ARG A 62 -4.77 16.77 6.75
C ARG A 62 -3.66 17.69 6.28
N GLY A 63 -2.65 17.12 5.62
CA GLY A 63 -1.48 17.85 5.15
C GLY A 63 -0.45 18.18 6.24
N THR A 64 -0.59 17.64 7.46
CA THR A 64 0.40 17.80 8.54
C THR A 64 1.22 16.52 8.72
N LEU A 65 2.44 16.67 9.24
CA LEU A 65 3.35 15.54 9.48
C LEU A 65 2.76 14.51 10.46
N ALA A 66 2.02 14.97 11.47
CA ALA A 66 1.39 14.12 12.48
C ALA A 66 0.28 13.22 11.91
N GLY A 67 -0.25 13.52 10.71
CA GLY A 67 -1.31 12.76 10.06
C GLY A 67 -0.85 11.79 8.98
N VAL A 68 0.46 11.71 8.72
CA VAL A 68 1.03 10.85 7.70
C VAL A 68 0.88 9.38 8.12
N SER A 69 0.37 8.57 7.21
CA SER A 69 0.34 7.12 7.28
C SER A 69 1.12 6.53 6.12
N GLY A 70 1.83 5.45 6.39
CA GLY A 70 2.61 4.71 5.42
C GLY A 70 2.21 3.24 5.35
N PHE A 71 2.48 2.59 4.23
CA PHE A 71 2.53 1.14 4.17
C PHE A 71 3.71 0.70 3.32
N GLN A 72 4.64 0.01 3.95
CA GLN A 72 5.84 -0.53 3.32
C GLN A 72 5.68 -2.02 3.05
N ILE A 73 6.21 -2.45 1.91
CA ILE A 73 6.26 -3.85 1.48
C ILE A 73 7.64 -4.12 0.90
N HIS A 74 8.25 -5.18 1.37
CA HIS A 74 9.39 -5.81 0.74
C HIS A 74 8.92 -7.11 0.12
N PHE A 75 9.23 -7.31 -1.17
CA PHE A 75 8.94 -8.54 -1.89
C PHE A 75 10.15 -9.02 -2.64
N ALA A 76 10.40 -10.33 -2.63
CA ALA A 76 11.64 -10.91 -3.12
C ALA A 76 11.45 -12.24 -3.86
N SER A 77 12.49 -12.59 -4.62
CA SER A 77 12.70 -13.91 -5.24
C SER A 77 13.46 -14.89 -4.33
N SER A 78 13.74 -14.48 -3.10
CA SER A 78 14.36 -15.26 -2.03
C SER A 78 13.56 -15.09 -0.74
N ASP A 79 13.86 -15.92 0.26
CA ASP A 79 13.28 -15.77 1.60
C ASP A 79 13.71 -14.44 2.22
N ILE A 80 12.77 -13.72 2.83
CA ILE A 80 12.99 -12.44 3.49
C ILE A 80 12.35 -12.42 4.89
N PHE A 81 13.03 -11.77 5.82
CA PHE A 81 12.62 -11.73 7.23
C PHE A 81 12.39 -10.33 7.77
N THR A 82 12.65 -9.31 6.95
CA THR A 82 12.48 -7.90 7.29
C THR A 82 11.65 -7.20 6.22
N PRO A 83 10.90 -6.15 6.60
CA PRO A 83 10.16 -5.34 5.64
C PRO A 83 11.05 -4.44 4.76
N GLY A 84 12.39 -4.55 4.84
CA GLY A 84 13.36 -3.69 4.18
C GLY A 84 13.80 -2.51 5.03
N ASP A 85 15.10 -2.17 5.02
CA ASP A 85 15.66 -1.06 5.79
C ASP A 85 15.60 0.26 5.00
N GLU A 86 15.86 0.21 3.70
CA GLU A 86 15.77 1.33 2.76
C GLU A 86 14.69 1.06 1.70
N LEU A 87 14.14 2.13 1.12
CA LEU A 87 13.14 2.05 0.07
C LEU A 87 13.80 2.09 -1.32
N ASP A 88 13.33 1.23 -2.22
CA ASP A 88 13.62 1.31 -3.66
C ASP A 88 12.65 2.26 -4.36
N ALA A 89 11.40 2.31 -3.89
CA ALA A 89 10.39 3.24 -4.38
C ALA A 89 9.53 3.81 -3.26
N LEU A 90 9.30 5.12 -3.33
CA LEU A 90 8.44 5.87 -2.43
C LEU A 90 7.36 6.59 -3.25
N VAL A 91 6.09 6.34 -2.93
CA VAL A 91 4.94 7.02 -3.51
C VAL A 91 4.35 7.98 -2.49
N VAL A 92 4.38 9.29 -2.79
CA VAL A 92 3.92 10.34 -1.87
C VAL A 92 2.68 11.05 -2.41
N MET A 93 1.62 11.07 -1.61
CA MET A 93 0.35 11.68 -1.98
C MET A 93 0.32 13.20 -1.77
N ASN A 94 1.22 13.74 -0.94
CA ASN A 94 1.28 15.15 -0.54
C ASN A 94 2.68 15.53 0.01
N PRO A 95 2.96 16.82 0.27
CA PRO A 95 4.26 17.28 0.79
C PRO A 95 4.59 16.74 2.19
N ALA A 96 3.60 16.58 3.06
CA ALA A 96 3.82 16.03 4.41
C ALA A 96 4.36 14.60 4.35
N ALA A 97 3.77 13.76 3.50
CA ALA A 97 4.22 12.40 3.25
C ALA A 97 5.65 12.36 2.70
N LEU A 98 6.01 13.28 1.80
CA LEU A 98 7.39 13.45 1.32
C LEU A 98 8.33 13.76 2.48
N LYS A 99 8.03 14.82 3.26
CA LYS A 99 8.91 15.27 4.34
C LYS A 99 9.16 14.21 5.40
N THR A 100 8.12 13.44 5.76
CA THR A 100 8.21 12.39 6.78
C THR A 100 9.00 11.17 6.32
N ASN A 101 9.01 10.84 5.02
CA ASN A 101 9.50 9.54 4.54
C ASN A 101 10.72 9.62 3.61
N LEU A 102 11.12 10.80 3.14
CA LEU A 102 12.20 10.93 2.14
C LEU A 102 13.54 10.36 2.62
N ALA A 103 13.83 10.46 3.92
CA ALA A 103 15.07 9.97 4.50
C ALA A 103 15.27 8.44 4.36
N ASP A 104 14.18 7.69 4.20
CA ASP A 104 14.23 6.23 4.05
C ASP A 104 14.39 5.81 2.59
N LEU A 105 14.23 6.73 1.62
CA LEU A 105 14.45 6.46 0.20
C LEU A 105 15.95 6.45 -0.09
N GLN A 106 16.44 5.34 -0.65
CA GLN A 106 17.85 5.23 -1.01
C GLN A 106 18.22 6.23 -2.13
N PRO A 107 19.47 6.71 -2.19
CA PRO A 107 19.95 7.51 -3.32
C PRO A 107 19.73 6.76 -4.65
N GLY A 108 19.22 7.47 -5.66
CA GLY A 108 18.84 6.89 -6.95
C GLY A 108 17.50 6.14 -6.94
N GLY A 109 16.84 6.01 -5.78
CA GLY A 109 15.52 5.42 -5.64
C GLY A 109 14.43 6.17 -6.39
N ILE A 110 13.30 5.49 -6.62
CA ILE A 110 12.17 6.01 -7.38
C ILE A 110 11.26 6.82 -6.46
N LEU A 111 11.10 8.10 -6.73
CA LEU A 111 10.18 8.97 -6.01
C LEU A 111 9.00 9.33 -6.91
N VAL A 112 7.81 8.81 -6.62
CA VAL A 112 6.59 9.18 -7.34
C VAL A 112 5.78 10.17 -6.50
N ALA A 113 5.66 11.40 -6.96
CA ALA A 113 4.97 12.48 -6.25
C ALA A 113 3.67 12.90 -6.95
N ASN A 114 2.58 12.96 -6.20
CA ASN A 114 1.32 13.55 -6.65
C ASN A 114 1.46 15.08 -6.70
N GLU A 115 1.88 15.63 -7.85
CA GLU A 115 2.21 17.06 -7.99
C GLU A 115 1.00 17.97 -7.74
N ASP A 116 -0.23 17.50 -8.00
CA ASP A 116 -1.47 18.26 -7.74
C ASP A 116 -1.63 18.65 -6.25
N ALA A 117 -0.94 17.96 -5.34
CA ALA A 117 -1.00 18.21 -3.90
C ALA A 117 0.10 19.17 -3.40
N PHE A 118 1.01 19.64 -4.26
CA PHE A 118 2.11 20.55 -3.90
C PHE A 118 1.71 22.02 -4.10
N ASP A 119 0.48 22.36 -3.72
CA ASP A 119 0.01 23.74 -3.68
C ASP A 119 0.61 24.51 -2.48
N LYS A 120 0.56 25.84 -2.54
CA LYS A 120 1.12 26.72 -1.51
C LYS A 120 0.63 26.40 -0.09
N LYS A 121 -0.66 26.12 0.08
CA LYS A 121 -1.25 25.84 1.40
C LYS A 121 -0.73 24.51 1.93
N SER A 122 -0.68 23.48 1.10
CA SER A 122 -0.20 22.15 1.46
C SER A 122 1.30 22.16 1.82
N LEU A 123 2.11 22.97 1.11
CA LEU A 123 3.52 23.21 1.42
C LEU A 123 3.69 23.90 2.78
N GLU A 124 2.95 24.97 3.03
CA GLU A 124 2.97 25.69 4.32
C GLU A 124 2.57 24.77 5.48
N GLN A 125 1.54 23.93 5.32
CA GLN A 125 1.10 22.98 6.34
C GLN A 125 2.14 21.88 6.64
N ALA A 126 2.91 21.47 5.64
CA ALA A 126 4.05 20.55 5.81
C ALA A 126 5.33 21.25 6.28
N GLY A 127 5.31 22.59 6.38
CA GLY A 127 6.45 23.41 6.79
C GLY A 127 7.56 23.47 5.74
N TYR A 128 7.21 23.56 4.47
CA TYR A 128 8.13 23.88 3.38
C TYR A 128 8.10 25.38 3.07
N GLU A 129 9.28 25.97 2.84
CA GLU A 129 9.41 27.36 2.37
C GLU A 129 9.32 27.45 0.84
N THR A 130 9.91 26.48 0.15
CA THR A 130 9.92 26.33 -1.31
C THR A 130 9.33 24.99 -1.72
N ASN A 131 8.91 24.87 -2.98
CA ASN A 131 8.44 23.58 -3.50
C ASN A 131 9.62 22.63 -3.73
N PRO A 132 9.73 21.51 -2.97
CA PRO A 132 10.85 20.57 -3.12
C PRO A 132 10.87 19.87 -4.49
N LEU A 133 9.75 19.90 -5.23
CA LEU A 133 9.67 19.36 -6.59
C LEU A 133 10.36 20.23 -7.65
N GLU A 134 10.85 21.42 -7.26
CA GLU A 134 11.37 22.45 -8.16
C GLU A 134 12.69 23.09 -7.69
N ASP A 135 13.12 22.86 -6.45
CA ASP A 135 14.29 23.54 -5.86
C ASP A 135 15.62 22.76 -5.96
N GLY A 136 15.62 21.60 -6.63
CA GLY A 136 16.79 20.74 -6.80
C GLY A 136 17.14 19.86 -5.59
N SER A 137 16.39 19.96 -4.48
CA SER A 137 16.64 19.12 -3.29
C SER A 137 16.45 17.61 -3.52
N LEU A 138 15.75 17.24 -4.61
CA LEU A 138 15.43 15.86 -4.96
C LEU A 138 16.31 15.29 -6.10
N ASP A 139 17.37 15.99 -6.51
CA ASP A 139 18.22 15.60 -7.65
C ASP A 139 18.94 14.26 -7.45
N SER A 140 19.09 13.81 -6.20
CA SER A 140 19.67 12.49 -5.90
C SER A 140 18.72 11.32 -6.18
N TYR A 141 17.45 11.58 -6.52
CA TYR A 141 16.41 10.56 -6.73
C TYR A 141 15.90 10.57 -8.17
N GLN A 142 15.29 9.46 -8.59
CA GLN A 142 14.52 9.42 -9.83
C GLN A 142 13.12 9.99 -9.56
N LEU A 143 12.97 11.31 -9.71
CA LEU A 143 11.71 12.01 -9.42
C LEU A 143 10.70 11.91 -10.59
N PHE A 144 9.53 11.36 -10.29
CA PHE A 144 8.37 11.28 -11.16
C PHE A 144 7.24 12.16 -10.62
N LYS A 145 7.06 13.33 -11.23
CA LYS A 145 5.95 14.23 -10.94
C LYS A 145 4.73 13.78 -11.73
N VAL A 146 3.66 13.43 -11.03
CA VAL A 146 2.44 12.90 -11.64
C VAL A 146 1.25 13.69 -11.12
N ALA A 147 0.47 14.28 -12.03
CA ALA A 147 -0.83 14.87 -11.75
C ALA A 147 -1.88 13.79 -11.42
N MET A 148 -1.65 13.01 -10.35
CA MET A 148 -2.44 11.82 -10.02
C MET A 148 -3.90 12.18 -9.75
N THR A 149 -4.16 13.31 -9.08
CA THR A 149 -5.51 13.73 -8.74
C THR A 149 -6.26 14.13 -10.01
N THR A 150 -5.63 14.92 -10.87
CA THR A 150 -6.19 15.35 -12.14
C THR A 150 -6.47 14.16 -13.06
N ILE A 151 -5.51 13.26 -13.26
CA ILE A 151 -5.67 12.08 -14.11
C ILE A 151 -6.73 11.12 -13.54
N THR A 152 -6.76 10.94 -12.21
CA THR A 152 -7.80 10.11 -11.56
C THR A 152 -9.18 10.68 -11.82
N ARG A 153 -9.40 11.98 -11.61
CA ARG A 153 -10.69 12.65 -11.87
C ARG A 153 -11.15 12.46 -13.31
N ASN A 154 -10.25 12.69 -14.25
CA ASN A 154 -10.55 12.51 -15.68
C ASN A 154 -10.90 11.06 -16.02
N SER A 155 -10.24 10.08 -15.39
CA SER A 155 -10.50 8.65 -15.65
C SER A 155 -11.88 8.18 -15.16
N VAL A 156 -12.47 8.88 -14.20
CA VAL A 156 -13.78 8.53 -13.61
C VAL A 156 -14.88 9.51 -14.01
N GLU A 157 -14.60 10.41 -14.94
CA GLU A 157 -15.56 11.36 -15.48
C GLU A 157 -16.75 10.63 -16.14
N GLY A 158 -17.93 11.25 -16.07
CA GLY A 158 -19.17 10.68 -16.62
C GLY A 158 -19.87 9.66 -15.73
N LEU A 159 -19.28 9.25 -14.60
CA LEU A 159 -19.91 8.35 -13.63
C LEU A 159 -20.84 9.06 -12.62
N GLY A 160 -20.99 10.38 -12.71
CA GLY A 160 -21.84 11.17 -11.81
C GLY A 160 -21.32 11.29 -10.37
N LEU A 161 -20.04 10.97 -10.15
CA LEU A 161 -19.41 11.06 -8.82
C LEU A 161 -19.19 12.50 -8.38
N SER A 162 -19.27 12.74 -7.07
CA SER A 162 -18.77 13.98 -6.48
C SER A 162 -17.24 14.08 -6.58
N VAL A 163 -16.70 15.30 -6.51
CA VAL A 163 -15.24 15.53 -6.49
C VAL A 163 -14.56 14.72 -5.39
N LYS A 164 -15.19 14.64 -4.21
CA LYS A 164 -14.67 13.88 -3.07
C LYS A 164 -14.63 12.37 -3.35
N GLU A 165 -15.58 11.82 -4.09
CA GLU A 165 -15.60 10.41 -4.46
C GLU A 165 -14.55 10.10 -5.52
N ALA A 166 -14.40 10.97 -6.52
CA ALA A 166 -13.34 10.86 -7.51
C ALA A 166 -11.94 10.91 -6.87
N ASP A 167 -11.71 11.84 -5.94
CA ASP A 167 -10.43 11.97 -5.22
C ASP A 167 -10.07 10.72 -4.41
N ARG A 168 -11.08 10.01 -3.88
CA ARG A 168 -10.87 8.77 -3.11
C ARG A 168 -10.38 7.60 -3.97
N CYS A 169 -10.51 7.70 -5.29
CA CYS A 169 -10.02 6.68 -6.22
C CYS A 169 -8.51 6.83 -6.50
N ARG A 170 -7.86 7.91 -6.04
CA ARG A 170 -6.44 8.21 -6.32
C ARG A 170 -5.48 7.13 -5.83
N ASN A 171 -5.81 6.44 -4.74
CA ASN A 171 -5.01 5.33 -4.25
C ASN A 171 -5.01 4.13 -5.24
N PHE A 172 -6.12 3.89 -5.94
CA PHE A 172 -6.19 2.89 -7.01
C PHE A 172 -5.35 3.30 -8.22
N PHE A 173 -5.35 4.59 -8.59
CA PHE A 173 -4.42 5.08 -9.61
C PHE A 173 -2.96 4.83 -9.22
N ALA A 174 -2.55 5.20 -8.01
CA ALA A 174 -1.19 4.94 -7.54
C ALA A 174 -0.84 3.44 -7.51
N MET A 175 -1.77 2.58 -7.06
CA MET A 175 -1.59 1.12 -7.15
C MET A 175 -1.36 0.67 -8.59
N GLY A 176 -2.18 1.14 -9.53
CA GLY A 176 -2.06 0.78 -10.95
C GLY A 176 -0.69 1.14 -11.53
N LEU A 177 -0.18 2.33 -11.18
CA LEU A 177 1.14 2.77 -11.60
C LEU A 177 2.27 1.92 -10.98
N VAL A 178 2.19 1.59 -9.70
CA VAL A 178 3.18 0.70 -9.06
C VAL A 178 3.08 -0.73 -9.60
N TYR A 179 1.88 -1.19 -9.97
CA TYR A 179 1.70 -2.50 -10.58
C TYR A 179 2.28 -2.52 -12.00
N TRP A 180 2.19 -1.40 -12.71
CA TRP A 180 2.97 -1.20 -13.92
C TRP A 180 4.47 -1.33 -13.66
N LEU A 181 4.97 -0.55 -12.71
CA LEU A 181 6.39 -0.45 -12.39
C LEU A 181 7.03 -1.79 -12.02
N TYR A 182 6.30 -2.67 -11.33
CA TYR A 182 6.82 -3.97 -10.86
C TYR A 182 6.19 -5.20 -11.55
N GLY A 183 5.54 -5.00 -12.70
CA GLY A 183 4.98 -6.11 -13.49
C GLY A 183 3.90 -6.93 -12.76
N ARG A 184 3.09 -6.29 -11.92
CA ARG A 184 2.03 -6.94 -11.14
C ARG A 184 0.70 -7.00 -11.91
N SER A 185 -0.02 -8.11 -11.76
CA SER A 185 -1.35 -8.28 -12.33
C SER A 185 -2.38 -7.40 -11.62
N LEU A 186 -3.28 -6.76 -12.37
CA LEU A 186 -4.39 -6.01 -11.78
C LEU A 186 -5.47 -6.94 -11.20
N GLU A 187 -5.60 -8.15 -11.74
CA GLU A 187 -6.74 -9.06 -11.52
C GLU A 187 -7.08 -9.30 -10.03
N PRO A 188 -6.12 -9.53 -9.11
CA PRO A 188 -6.44 -9.71 -7.69
C PRO A 188 -7.15 -8.50 -7.09
N THR A 189 -6.68 -7.30 -7.45
CA THR A 189 -7.24 -6.03 -6.99
C THR A 189 -8.58 -5.75 -7.66
N GLU A 190 -8.76 -6.10 -8.95
CA GLU A 190 -10.06 -6.00 -9.63
C GLU A 190 -11.12 -6.88 -8.93
N ARG A 191 -10.78 -8.12 -8.57
CA ARG A 191 -11.67 -9.00 -7.80
C ARG A 191 -11.99 -8.43 -6.42
N PHE A 192 -10.99 -7.83 -5.75
CA PHE A 192 -11.20 -7.15 -4.47
C PHE A 192 -12.16 -5.96 -4.60
N ILE A 193 -11.99 -5.13 -5.62
CA ILE A 193 -12.89 -3.99 -5.90
C ILE A 193 -14.33 -4.50 -6.05
N GLN A 194 -14.54 -5.55 -6.85
CA GLN A 194 -15.87 -6.12 -7.07
C GLN A 194 -16.45 -6.68 -5.76
N ALA A 195 -15.67 -7.43 -4.99
CA ALA A 195 -16.13 -8.01 -3.74
C ALA A 195 -16.49 -6.95 -2.68
N LYS A 196 -15.73 -5.86 -2.61
CA LYS A 196 -15.91 -4.81 -1.59
C LYS A 196 -16.94 -3.76 -1.97
N PHE A 197 -16.96 -3.35 -3.24
CA PHE A 197 -17.75 -2.22 -3.73
C PHE A 197 -18.84 -2.63 -4.72
N GLY A 198 -19.01 -3.92 -5.06
CA GLY A 198 -19.97 -4.38 -6.07
C GLY A 198 -21.44 -4.01 -5.79
N ASN A 199 -21.79 -3.71 -4.53
CA ASN A 199 -23.11 -3.18 -4.17
C ASN A 199 -23.31 -1.68 -4.52
N LYS A 200 -22.25 -1.00 -4.97
CA LYS A 200 -22.21 0.39 -5.42
C LYS A 200 -21.50 0.45 -6.77
N ALA A 201 -22.25 0.18 -7.83
CA ALA A 201 -21.70 -0.06 -9.17
C ALA A 201 -20.85 1.10 -9.69
N ASP A 202 -21.28 2.34 -9.45
CA ASP A 202 -20.57 3.58 -9.75
C ASP A 202 -19.19 3.66 -9.06
N VAL A 203 -19.14 3.36 -7.76
CA VAL A 203 -17.90 3.35 -6.98
C VAL A 203 -16.98 2.20 -7.41
N ALA A 204 -17.53 1.01 -7.67
CA ALA A 204 -16.75 -0.11 -8.16
C ALA A 204 -16.12 0.20 -9.53
N GLU A 205 -16.91 0.74 -10.46
CA GLU A 205 -16.43 1.12 -11.79
C GLU A 205 -15.38 2.24 -11.72
N ALA A 206 -15.58 3.23 -10.87
CA ALA A 206 -14.62 4.32 -10.68
C ALA A 206 -13.27 3.85 -10.16
N ASN A 207 -13.26 2.98 -9.13
CA ASN A 207 -12.01 2.40 -8.63
C ASN A 207 -11.33 1.52 -9.70
N MET A 208 -12.11 0.80 -10.50
CA MET A 208 -11.60 -0.02 -11.61
C MET A 208 -10.94 0.85 -12.69
N LYS A 209 -11.60 1.94 -13.10
CA LYS A 209 -11.08 2.89 -14.09
C LYS A 209 -9.82 3.59 -13.58
N ALA A 210 -9.81 4.03 -12.32
CA ALA A 210 -8.63 4.63 -11.70
C ALA A 210 -7.43 3.65 -11.66
N LEU A 211 -7.65 2.39 -11.26
CA LEU A 211 -6.62 1.35 -11.25
C LEU A 211 -6.01 1.14 -12.65
N ARG A 212 -6.87 0.99 -13.67
CA ARG A 212 -6.42 0.81 -15.05
C ARG A 212 -5.75 2.07 -15.61
N ALA A 213 -6.23 3.25 -15.26
CA ALA A 213 -5.61 4.52 -15.68
C ALA A 213 -4.18 4.63 -15.13
N GLY A 214 -3.93 4.22 -13.89
CA GLY A 214 -2.58 4.16 -13.32
C GLY A 214 -1.65 3.22 -14.09
N ARG A 215 -2.14 2.01 -14.42
CA ARG A 215 -1.40 1.04 -15.24
C ARG A 215 -1.07 1.62 -16.62
N ASN A 216 -2.07 2.18 -17.29
CA ASN A 216 -1.95 2.74 -18.62
C ASN A 216 -1.00 3.96 -18.64
N TYR A 217 -1.06 4.81 -17.61
CA TYR A 217 -0.14 5.95 -17.48
C TYR A 217 1.32 5.48 -17.47
N GLY A 218 1.62 4.41 -16.74
CA GLY A 218 2.95 3.81 -16.73
C GLY A 218 3.38 3.31 -18.11
N GLU A 219 2.46 2.72 -18.89
CA GLU A 219 2.75 2.24 -20.25
C GLU A 219 3.01 3.36 -21.25
N THR A 220 2.28 4.49 -21.14
CA THR A 220 2.28 5.54 -22.18
C THR A 220 3.20 6.71 -21.89
N THR A 221 3.54 6.99 -20.62
CA THR A 221 4.42 8.11 -20.28
C THR A 221 5.87 7.83 -20.70
N ASP A 222 6.59 8.79 -21.28
CA ASP A 222 8.02 8.61 -21.54
C ASP A 222 8.90 8.85 -20.31
N ALA A 223 8.30 9.29 -19.19
CA ALA A 223 9.05 9.60 -17.97
C ALA A 223 9.79 8.37 -17.42
N PHE A 224 9.11 7.23 -17.33
CA PHE A 224 9.74 5.99 -16.85
C PHE A 224 10.46 5.26 -17.98
N VAL A 225 11.79 5.15 -17.86
CA VAL A 225 12.66 4.48 -18.84
C VAL A 225 12.57 2.95 -18.76
N SER A 226 12.27 2.41 -17.57
CA SER A 226 12.23 0.97 -17.32
C SER A 226 11.13 0.59 -16.33
N SER A 227 10.73 -0.68 -16.41
CA SER A 227 9.96 -1.37 -15.38
C SER A 227 10.82 -2.48 -14.78
N TYR A 228 10.39 -3.01 -13.64
CA TYR A 228 11.14 -3.97 -12.86
C TYR A 228 10.37 -5.27 -12.75
N ARG A 229 11.11 -6.36 -12.67
CA ARG A 229 10.56 -7.70 -12.47
C ARG A 229 11.32 -8.42 -11.38
N VAL A 230 10.58 -8.90 -10.39
CA VAL A 230 11.06 -9.84 -9.38
C VAL A 230 10.54 -11.22 -9.73
N ASP A 231 11.45 -12.17 -9.95
CA ASP A 231 11.07 -13.55 -10.26
C ASP A 231 10.51 -14.28 -9.03
N ARG A 232 9.93 -15.46 -9.24
CA ARG A 232 9.31 -16.25 -8.17
C ARG A 232 10.34 -16.71 -7.15
N ALA A 233 9.97 -16.66 -5.88
CA ALA A 233 10.74 -17.27 -4.81
C ALA A 233 10.68 -18.80 -4.88
N LYS A 234 11.75 -19.44 -4.40
CA LYS A 234 11.82 -20.90 -4.25
C LYS A 234 11.12 -21.31 -2.95
N LEU A 235 9.79 -21.37 -3.01
CA LEU A 235 8.94 -21.73 -1.88
C LEU A 235 8.60 -23.22 -1.90
N GLU A 236 8.60 -23.86 -0.73
CA GLU A 236 8.16 -25.25 -0.58
C GLU A 236 6.69 -25.43 -1.01
N PRO A 237 6.30 -26.53 -1.66
CA PRO A 237 4.91 -26.75 -2.03
C PRO A 237 4.00 -26.79 -0.79
N GLY A 238 2.95 -25.97 -0.77
CA GLY A 238 2.06 -25.91 0.39
C GLY A 238 0.95 -24.87 0.27
N ARG A 239 0.12 -24.80 1.32
CA ARG A 239 -0.91 -23.78 1.45
C ARG A 239 -0.39 -22.63 2.32
N TYR A 240 -0.11 -21.51 1.69
CA TYR A 240 0.36 -20.29 2.34
C TYR A 240 -0.81 -19.45 2.86
N LYS A 241 -0.59 -18.77 3.98
CA LYS A 241 -1.52 -17.81 4.55
C LYS A 241 -0.77 -16.56 4.98
N ASN A 242 -1.13 -15.43 4.40
CA ASN A 242 -0.71 -14.12 4.89
C ASN A 242 -1.41 -13.84 6.23
N MET A 243 -0.63 -13.46 7.26
CA MET A 243 -1.14 -13.11 8.59
C MET A 243 -0.18 -12.18 9.33
N THR A 244 -0.73 -11.41 10.27
CA THR A 244 0.06 -10.58 11.18
C THR A 244 0.57 -11.39 12.38
N GLY A 245 1.54 -10.84 13.13
CA GLY A 245 2.04 -11.46 14.35
C GLY A 245 0.95 -11.69 15.41
N ASN A 246 0.05 -10.73 15.61
CA ASN A 246 -1.08 -10.88 16.54
C ASN A 246 -2.05 -12.00 16.12
N GLN A 247 -2.33 -12.14 14.83
CA GLN A 247 -3.15 -13.24 14.30
C GLN A 247 -2.47 -14.60 14.50
N ALA A 248 -1.16 -14.68 14.26
CA ALA A 248 -0.38 -15.89 14.48
C ALA A 248 -0.39 -16.31 15.95
N LEU A 249 -0.18 -15.34 16.86
CA LEU A 249 -0.22 -15.57 18.30
C LEU A 249 -1.60 -16.04 18.78
N ALA A 250 -2.66 -15.38 18.34
CA ALA A 250 -4.04 -15.76 18.67
C ALA A 250 -4.34 -17.21 18.20
N LEU A 251 -3.96 -17.58 16.98
CA LEU A 251 -4.11 -18.94 16.46
C LEU A 251 -3.26 -19.96 17.24
N GLY A 252 -2.04 -19.59 17.61
CA GLY A 252 -1.17 -20.40 18.47
C GLY A 252 -1.80 -20.71 19.83
N MET A 253 -2.39 -19.71 20.48
CA MET A 253 -3.12 -19.88 21.74
C MET A 253 -4.32 -20.83 21.59
N VAL A 254 -5.09 -20.70 20.51
CA VAL A 254 -6.21 -21.60 20.22
C VAL A 254 -5.72 -23.03 19.97
N ALA A 255 -4.66 -23.20 19.19
CA ALA A 255 -4.07 -24.52 18.92
C ALA A 255 -3.54 -25.18 20.20
N ALA A 256 -2.85 -24.42 21.06
CA ALA A 256 -2.37 -24.89 22.36
C ALA A 256 -3.53 -25.34 23.25
N SER A 257 -4.59 -24.54 23.36
CA SER A 257 -5.80 -24.88 24.13
C SER A 257 -6.47 -26.16 23.64
N LYS A 258 -6.58 -26.34 22.32
CA LYS A 258 -7.12 -27.58 21.73
C LYS A 258 -6.24 -28.79 21.98
N THR A 259 -4.93 -28.64 21.88
CA THR A 259 -3.97 -29.75 22.04
C THR A 259 -3.85 -30.18 23.50
N SER A 260 -3.86 -29.23 24.44
CA SER A 260 -3.78 -29.50 25.88
C SER A 260 -5.13 -29.83 26.53
N ASN A 261 -6.23 -29.75 25.77
CA ASN A 261 -7.60 -29.86 26.27
C ASN A 261 -7.90 -28.92 27.47
N THR A 262 -7.20 -27.79 27.54
CA THR A 262 -7.35 -26.78 28.59
C THR A 262 -8.10 -25.58 28.02
N PRO A 263 -9.22 -25.14 28.62
CA PRO A 263 -9.97 -23.98 28.13
C PRO A 263 -9.12 -22.71 28.09
N LEU A 264 -9.15 -22.00 26.96
CA LEU A 264 -8.50 -20.70 26.82
C LEU A 264 -9.39 -19.59 27.38
N PHE A 265 -8.86 -18.84 28.35
CA PHE A 265 -9.41 -17.58 28.83
C PHE A 265 -8.37 -16.47 28.66
N LEU A 266 -8.77 -15.35 28.04
CA LEU A 266 -7.96 -14.13 27.99
C LEU A 266 -8.74 -12.99 28.66
N GLY A 267 -8.23 -12.47 29.77
CA GLY A 267 -8.57 -11.15 30.29
C GLY A 267 -7.55 -10.13 29.77
N SER A 268 -7.99 -9.03 29.19
CA SER A 268 -7.09 -7.97 28.69
C SER A 268 -7.73 -6.61 28.75
N TYR A 269 -6.92 -5.59 29.03
CA TYR A 269 -7.26 -4.19 28.77
C TYR A 269 -6.81 -3.78 27.35
N PRO A 270 -7.55 -2.96 26.61
CA PRO A 270 -7.14 -2.52 25.27
C PRO A 270 -5.94 -1.57 25.31
N ILE A 271 -4.82 -1.98 24.70
CA ILE A 271 -3.62 -1.16 24.48
C ILE A 271 -3.01 -1.47 23.11
N THR A 272 -2.61 -0.43 22.36
CA THR A 272 -1.90 -0.61 21.07
C THR A 272 -0.47 -1.09 21.35
N PRO A 273 0.06 -2.13 20.68
CA PRO A 273 -0.52 -2.91 19.57
C PRO A 273 -1.18 -4.25 19.98
N ALA A 274 -1.41 -4.52 21.27
CA ALA A 274 -1.87 -5.83 21.77
C ALA A 274 -3.39 -6.07 21.67
N SER A 275 -4.21 -5.01 21.58
CA SER A 275 -5.69 -5.11 21.52
C SER A 275 -6.20 -6.08 20.46
N ASP A 276 -5.50 -6.19 19.32
CA ASP A 276 -5.90 -7.07 18.23
C ASP A 276 -5.86 -8.55 18.58
N ILE A 277 -5.04 -8.96 19.56
CA ILE A 277 -5.03 -10.34 20.05
C ILE A 277 -6.39 -10.69 20.69
N LEU A 278 -6.93 -9.78 21.51
CA LEU A 278 -8.28 -9.94 22.10
C LEU A 278 -9.34 -9.96 20.99
N HIS A 279 -9.25 -9.03 20.03
CA HIS A 279 -10.19 -8.98 18.91
C HIS A 279 -10.20 -10.26 18.09
N ASP A 280 -9.04 -10.84 17.79
CA ASP A 280 -8.92 -12.07 17.02
C ASP A 280 -9.40 -13.29 17.81
N LEU A 281 -9.02 -13.41 19.09
CA LEU A 281 -9.50 -14.50 19.95
C LEU A 281 -11.02 -14.48 20.15
N SER A 282 -11.63 -13.30 20.20
CA SER A 282 -13.09 -13.16 20.37
C SER A 282 -13.90 -13.82 19.25
N LYS A 283 -13.29 -14.05 18.07
CA LYS A 283 -13.89 -14.72 16.90
C LYS A 283 -13.91 -16.25 17.03
N TYR A 284 -13.13 -16.82 17.96
CA TYR A 284 -12.91 -18.27 18.09
C TYR A 284 -13.71 -18.91 19.24
N LYS A 285 -14.87 -18.34 19.61
CA LYS A 285 -15.77 -18.88 20.65
C LYS A 285 -16.22 -20.32 20.38
N ASN A 286 -16.36 -20.68 19.10
CA ASN A 286 -16.67 -22.04 18.64
C ASN A 286 -15.59 -23.07 19.07
N PHE A 287 -14.38 -22.63 19.38
CA PHE A 287 -13.32 -23.49 19.92
C PHE A 287 -13.30 -23.54 21.45
N GLY A 288 -14.22 -22.86 22.14
CA GLY A 288 -14.30 -22.78 23.60
C GLY A 288 -13.52 -21.62 24.19
N VAL A 289 -13.01 -20.71 23.36
CA VAL A 289 -12.28 -19.51 23.79
C VAL A 289 -13.22 -18.54 24.49
N ARG A 290 -12.77 -18.03 25.64
CA ARG A 290 -13.44 -16.95 26.37
C ARG A 290 -12.52 -15.74 26.44
N THR A 291 -13.04 -14.57 26.10
CA THR A 291 -12.35 -13.30 26.20
C THR A 291 -13.11 -12.38 27.14
N PHE A 292 -12.40 -11.64 27.97
CA PHE A 292 -12.93 -10.63 28.87
C PHE A 292 -12.14 -9.34 28.69
N GLN A 293 -12.85 -8.24 28.42
CA GLN A 293 -12.24 -6.92 28.42
C GLN A 293 -12.31 -6.39 29.85
N ALA A 294 -11.15 -6.27 30.49
CA ALA A 294 -11.03 -5.76 31.85
C ALA A 294 -11.15 -4.23 31.88
N GLU A 295 -11.35 -3.68 33.08
CA GLU A 295 -11.36 -2.25 33.37
C GLU A 295 -9.97 -1.61 33.32
N ASP A 296 -8.93 -2.37 33.66
CA ASP A 296 -7.50 -2.03 33.59
C ASP A 296 -6.65 -3.32 33.51
N GLU A 297 -5.31 -3.19 33.52
CA GLU A 297 -4.38 -4.31 33.41
C GLU A 297 -4.21 -5.19 34.67
N ILE A 298 -4.70 -4.78 35.85
CA ILE A 298 -4.46 -5.43 37.16
C ILE A 298 -5.53 -6.49 37.47
#